data_AF-A0A9R0T7D2-F1
#
_entry.id   AF-A0A9R0T7D2-F1
#
_cell.length_a   1.000
_cell.length_b   1.000
_cell.length_c   1.000
_cell.angle_alpha   90.00
_cell.angle_beta   90.00
_cell.angle_gamma   90.00
#
_symmetry.space_group_name_H-M   'P 1'
#
loop_
_entity.id
_entity.type
_entity.pdbx_description
1 polymer ?
#
loop_
_entity_poly.entity_id
_entity_poly.type
_entity_poly.pdbx_seq_one_letter_code
_entity_poly.pdbx_strand_id
1 'polypeptide(L)'
;MLSLRAPPRTFSPSPWRRRGRLDGFAAPRCVSAAPPATTLETATARPAGVSFPILVNGCTGKMGVSVAEAATSRGLHLVPVSFSSRENLDKTIQIGDVDVEIYGPSAREDVLSSVIDEFPDVVVVDYTAPNSVNSNAELYCKLGVPFVMGTTGGDQQLLYKSVQDSNNYALISPQMGKQVVAFLAAMETIAEQFPGAFSGYRLEVLESHQAGKLDTSGTAKAVIACFEKLGAVFDMDRVNSSCA
;
A
#
# COMPACT_ATOMS: atom_id res chain seq x y z
N MET A 1 42.01 1.41 6.74
CA MET A 1 42.37 2.06 5.44
C MET A 1 41.08 2.63 4.87
N LEU A 2 40.84 3.93 4.64
CA LEU A 2 41.64 5.15 4.64
C LEU A 2 41.07 6.17 5.65
N SER A 3 41.96 6.96 6.25
CA SER A 3 41.68 8.09 7.12
C SER A 3 41.76 9.39 6.30
N LEU A 4 40.74 10.25 6.41
CA LEU A 4 40.68 11.58 5.80
C LEU A 4 41.33 12.61 6.73
N ARG A 5 42.45 13.19 6.30
CA ARG A 5 43.05 14.40 6.90
C ARG A 5 42.99 15.55 5.89
N ALA A 6 42.50 16.71 6.33
CA ALA A 6 42.57 17.97 5.60
C ALA A 6 43.93 18.67 5.82
N PRO A 7 44.49 19.39 4.83
CA PRO A 7 45.60 20.32 5.04
C PRO A 7 45.12 21.80 5.09
N PRO A 8 45.97 22.72 5.56
CA PRO A 8 45.57 23.80 6.46
C PRO A 8 45.26 25.14 5.78
N ARG A 9 44.47 25.95 6.49
CA ARG A 9 44.20 27.36 6.19
C ARG A 9 45.45 28.21 6.45
N THR A 10 45.81 29.06 5.50
CA THR A 10 46.60 30.28 5.76
C THR A 10 45.82 31.47 5.22
N PHE A 11 45.59 32.46 6.07
CA PHE A 11 44.98 33.75 5.75
C PHE A 11 46.06 34.82 5.84
N SER A 12 46.11 35.75 4.88
CA SER A 12 46.66 37.11 5.04
C SER A 12 46.17 38.01 3.88
N PRO A 13 46.06 39.34 4.06
CA PRO A 13 44.93 40.13 3.58
C PRO A 13 45.10 40.84 2.22
N SER A 14 43.98 41.40 1.79
CA SER A 14 43.64 42.16 0.57
C SER A 14 44.52 43.43 0.33
N PRO A 15 44.39 44.11 -0.84
CA PRO A 15 43.30 45.08 -0.99
C PRO A 15 42.72 45.22 -2.41
N TRP A 16 41.52 45.78 -2.44
CA TRP A 16 40.73 46.09 -3.62
C TRP A 16 41.43 47.09 -4.56
N ARG A 17 41.33 46.87 -5.88
CA ARG A 17 41.30 47.97 -6.87
C ARG A 17 40.22 47.73 -7.92
N ARG A 18 39.37 48.74 -8.08
CA ARG A 18 38.40 48.90 -9.18
C ARG A 18 39.11 49.35 -10.47
N ARG A 19 38.43 49.00 -11.57
CA ARG A 19 38.30 49.70 -12.87
C ARG A 19 39.29 49.33 -13.97
N GLY A 20 38.73 48.75 -15.04
CA GLY A 20 39.35 48.61 -16.35
C GLY A 20 38.36 47.96 -17.32
N ARG A 21 37.65 48.79 -18.09
CA ARG A 21 36.79 48.40 -19.22
C ARG A 21 37.71 48.01 -20.37
N LEU A 22 37.60 46.79 -20.91
CA LEU A 22 38.11 46.42 -22.23
C LEU A 22 37.15 45.45 -22.91
N ASP A 23 37.08 45.62 -24.22
CA ASP A 23 36.05 45.22 -25.14
C ASP A 23 35.96 43.70 -25.42
N GLY A 24 34.75 43.28 -25.83
CA GLY A 24 34.57 42.33 -26.91
C GLY A 24 34.97 40.87 -26.66
N PHE A 25 34.11 40.10 -26.00
CA PHE A 25 34.08 38.64 -26.17
C PHE A 25 32.66 38.16 -26.44
N ALA A 26 32.54 37.31 -27.46
CA ALA A 26 31.31 36.87 -28.11
C ALA A 26 30.34 36.12 -27.18
N ALA A 27 29.04 36.25 -27.45
CA ALA A 27 27.97 35.53 -26.78
C ALA A 27 28.13 34.00 -26.96
N PRO A 28 27.85 33.18 -25.92
CA PRO A 28 27.91 31.74 -26.05
C PRO A 28 26.77 31.24 -26.95
N ARG A 29 27.12 30.41 -27.94
CA ARG A 29 26.18 29.67 -28.77
C ARG A 29 25.34 28.74 -27.90
N CYS A 30 24.02 28.94 -27.87
CA CYS A 30 23.08 27.93 -27.38
C CYS A 30 23.19 26.67 -28.25
N VAL A 31 23.63 25.56 -27.66
CA VAL A 31 23.55 24.24 -28.29
C VAL A 31 22.24 23.63 -27.80
N SER A 32 21.22 23.61 -28.66
CA SER A 32 20.00 22.85 -28.39
C SER A 32 20.32 21.36 -28.56
N ALA A 33 20.38 20.62 -27.46
CA ALA A 33 20.42 19.18 -27.50
C ALA A 33 18.97 18.68 -27.62
N ALA A 34 18.62 18.11 -28.77
CA ALA A 34 17.38 17.36 -28.92
C ALA A 34 17.42 16.12 -28.02
N PRO A 35 16.37 15.79 -27.26
CA PRO A 35 16.32 14.55 -26.49
C PRO A 35 16.29 13.37 -27.48
N PRO A 36 16.98 12.25 -27.18
CA PRO A 36 16.86 11.05 -27.98
C PRO A 36 15.41 10.56 -27.93
N ALA A 37 14.85 10.23 -29.09
CA ALA A 37 13.53 9.65 -29.22
C ALA A 37 13.51 8.30 -28.48
N THR A 38 12.80 8.24 -27.36
CA THR A 38 12.54 7.00 -26.65
C THR A 38 11.50 6.22 -27.44
N THR A 39 11.94 5.21 -28.18
CA THR A 39 11.06 4.19 -28.74
C THR A 39 10.28 3.58 -27.58
N LEU A 40 8.95 3.67 -27.61
CA LEU A 40 8.08 2.94 -26.68
C LEU A 40 8.30 1.46 -26.96
N GLU A 41 9.17 0.82 -26.18
CA GLU A 41 9.18 -0.63 -26.08
C GLU A 41 7.82 -1.03 -25.51
N THR A 42 7.01 -1.63 -26.38
CA THR A 42 5.78 -2.30 -25.96
C THR A 42 6.23 -3.43 -25.05
N ALA A 43 5.98 -3.29 -23.75
CA ALA A 43 6.32 -4.29 -22.74
C ALA A 43 5.44 -5.54 -22.92
N THR A 44 5.72 -6.33 -23.95
CA THR A 44 5.19 -7.68 -24.12
C THR A 44 6.18 -8.68 -23.56
N ALA A 45 6.21 -8.78 -22.23
CA ALA A 45 6.67 -9.96 -21.54
C ALA A 45 5.90 -10.06 -20.22
N ARG A 46 4.85 -10.91 -20.19
CA ARG A 46 4.28 -11.39 -18.93
C ARG A 46 5.45 -11.98 -18.14
N PRO A 47 5.75 -11.52 -16.91
CA PRO A 47 6.69 -12.21 -16.04
C PRO A 47 6.24 -13.68 -15.97
N ALA A 48 7.19 -14.62 -15.92
CA ALA A 48 6.86 -16.04 -15.69
C ALA A 48 5.87 -16.11 -14.52
N GLY A 49 4.60 -16.38 -14.87
CA GLY A 49 3.48 -16.13 -13.98
C GLY A 49 3.58 -17.10 -12.83
N VAL A 50 3.83 -16.57 -11.64
CA VAL A 50 3.67 -17.32 -10.40
C VAL A 50 2.21 -17.77 -10.39
N SER A 51 1.97 -19.08 -10.45
CA SER A 51 0.64 -19.68 -10.49
C SER A 51 0.49 -20.61 -9.28
N PHE A 52 -0.12 -20.10 -8.21
CA PHE A 52 -0.49 -20.87 -7.02
C PHE A 52 -1.98 -20.68 -6.71
N PRO A 53 -2.60 -21.59 -5.96
CA PRO A 53 -4.01 -21.50 -5.59
C PRO A 53 -4.28 -20.35 -4.61
N ILE A 54 -5.32 -19.58 -4.88
CA ILE A 54 -5.76 -18.47 -4.03
C ILE A 54 -7.23 -18.65 -3.68
N LEU A 55 -7.54 -18.65 -2.38
CA LEU A 55 -8.91 -18.67 -1.89
C LEU A 55 -9.27 -17.26 -1.45
N VAL A 56 -10.29 -16.64 -2.05
CA VAL A 56 -10.68 -15.27 -1.72
C VAL A 56 -11.96 -15.27 -0.90
N ASN A 57 -11.86 -14.90 0.37
CA ASN A 57 -13.00 -14.69 1.25
C ASN A 57 -13.54 -13.27 1.12
N GLY A 58 -14.88 -13.16 1.14
CA GLY A 58 -15.58 -11.90 0.92
C GLY A 58 -16.04 -11.70 -0.53
N CYS A 59 -16.12 -12.77 -1.34
CA CYS A 59 -16.62 -12.73 -2.72
C CYS A 59 -18.10 -12.32 -2.85
N THR A 60 -18.83 -12.16 -1.74
CA THR A 60 -20.17 -11.53 -1.73
C THR A 60 -20.11 -9.99 -1.73
N GLY A 61 -18.95 -9.40 -1.47
CA GLY A 61 -18.70 -7.97 -1.44
C GLY A 61 -17.85 -7.48 -2.62
N LYS A 62 -17.92 -6.17 -2.89
CA LYS A 62 -17.23 -5.55 -4.04
C LYS A 62 -15.71 -5.77 -4.03
N MET A 63 -15.09 -5.69 -2.85
CA MET A 63 -13.63 -5.84 -2.72
C MET A 63 -13.17 -7.27 -2.97
N GLY A 64 -13.85 -8.28 -2.40
CA GLY A 64 -13.51 -9.68 -2.62
C GLY A 64 -13.62 -10.06 -4.10
N VAL A 65 -14.69 -9.64 -4.77
CA VAL A 65 -14.84 -9.84 -6.23
C VAL A 65 -13.71 -9.18 -7.00
N SER A 66 -13.40 -7.91 -6.72
CA SER A 66 -12.33 -7.19 -7.43
C SER A 66 -10.96 -7.85 -7.24
N VAL A 67 -10.69 -8.39 -6.04
CA VAL A 67 -9.45 -9.10 -5.73
C VAL A 67 -9.37 -10.43 -6.49
N ALA A 68 -10.46 -11.20 -6.50
CA ALA A 68 -10.52 -12.47 -7.21
C ALA A 68 -10.36 -12.27 -8.73
N GLU A 69 -11.05 -11.29 -9.32
CA GLU A 69 -10.87 -10.92 -10.73
C GLU A 69 -9.43 -10.50 -11.04
N ALA A 70 -8.84 -9.64 -10.19
CA ALA A 70 -7.46 -9.22 -10.34
C ALA A 70 -6.48 -10.39 -10.25
N ALA A 71 -6.69 -11.32 -9.32
CA ALA A 71 -5.89 -12.53 -9.15
C ALA A 71 -5.95 -13.41 -10.41
N THR A 72 -7.15 -13.72 -10.90
CA THR A 72 -7.36 -14.51 -12.13
C THR A 72 -6.73 -13.83 -13.35
N SER A 73 -6.89 -12.51 -13.50
CA SER A 73 -6.29 -11.74 -14.61
C SER A 73 -4.75 -11.79 -14.62
N ARG A 74 -4.14 -12.03 -13.46
CA ARG A 74 -2.69 -12.16 -13.26
C ARG A 74 -2.19 -13.60 -13.39
N GLY A 75 -3.08 -14.57 -13.61
CA GLY A 75 -2.74 -15.98 -13.79
C GLY A 75 -2.64 -16.78 -12.49
N LEU A 76 -3.20 -16.28 -11.38
CA LEU A 76 -3.36 -17.09 -10.17
C LEU A 76 -4.55 -18.04 -10.32
N HIS A 77 -4.48 -19.19 -9.66
CA HIS A 77 -5.54 -20.19 -9.69
C HIS A 77 -6.58 -19.87 -8.61
N LEU A 78 -7.71 -19.29 -9.00
CA LEU A 78 -8.81 -19.02 -8.07
C LEU A 78 -9.46 -20.34 -7.64
N VAL A 79 -9.40 -20.66 -6.34
CA VAL A 79 -10.10 -21.81 -5.76
C VAL A 79 -11.62 -21.51 -5.79
N PRO A 80 -12.47 -22.44 -6.27
CA PRO A 80 -13.91 -22.21 -6.48
C PRO A 80 -14.74 -22.25 -5.19
N VAL A 81 -14.18 -21.75 -4.08
CA VAL A 81 -14.79 -21.74 -2.74
C VAL A 81 -14.59 -20.37 -2.10
N SER A 82 -15.62 -19.85 -1.44
CA SER A 82 -15.52 -18.71 -0.52
C SER A 82 -16.47 -18.91 0.66
N PHE A 83 -16.20 -18.23 1.77
CA PHE A 83 -17.05 -18.30 2.97
C PHE A 83 -17.89 -17.03 3.18
N SER A 84 -19.02 -17.20 3.85
CA SER A 84 -19.91 -16.14 4.30
C SER A 84 -20.16 -16.23 5.81
N SER A 85 -20.55 -15.11 6.42
CA SER A 85 -21.00 -15.06 7.82
C SER A 85 -22.44 -15.52 8.02
N ARG A 86 -23.18 -15.82 6.94
CA ARG A 86 -24.58 -16.27 6.99
C ARG A 86 -24.69 -17.73 6.56
N GLU A 87 -25.57 -18.47 7.22
CA GLU A 87 -25.93 -19.84 6.85
C GLU A 87 -26.85 -19.89 5.62
N ASN A 88 -26.85 -21.06 4.95
CA ASN A 88 -27.76 -21.42 3.85
C ASN A 88 -27.86 -20.36 2.75
N LEU A 89 -26.70 -19.89 2.28
CA LEU A 89 -26.68 -18.89 1.22
C LEU A 89 -26.98 -19.46 -0.17
N ASP A 90 -26.93 -20.78 -0.38
CA ASP A 90 -27.13 -21.50 -1.66
C ASP A 90 -26.82 -20.60 -2.86
N LYS A 91 -25.59 -20.06 -2.86
CA LYS A 91 -25.17 -19.01 -3.77
C LYS A 91 -23.89 -19.44 -4.44
N THR A 92 -23.96 -19.51 -5.76
CA THR A 92 -22.80 -19.52 -6.64
C THR A 92 -22.61 -18.11 -7.17
N ILE A 93 -21.38 -17.62 -7.16
CA ILE A 93 -21.00 -16.33 -7.73
C ILE A 93 -20.02 -16.59 -8.87
N GLN A 94 -20.32 -16.05 -10.04
CA GLN A 94 -19.43 -16.12 -11.17
C GLN A 94 -18.34 -15.05 -11.07
N ILE A 95 -17.07 -15.45 -11.13
CA ILE A 95 -15.90 -14.58 -11.15
C ILE A 95 -15.08 -14.92 -12.38
N GLY A 96 -15.22 -14.11 -13.44
CA GLY A 96 -14.71 -14.47 -14.76
C GLY A 96 -15.36 -15.77 -15.25
N ASP A 97 -14.54 -16.79 -15.48
CA ASP A 97 -14.98 -18.12 -15.93
C ASP A 97 -15.07 -19.15 -14.79
N VAL A 98 -14.93 -18.72 -13.53
CA VAL A 98 -14.96 -19.59 -12.35
C VAL A 98 -16.26 -19.40 -11.59
N ASP A 99 -16.98 -20.50 -11.37
CA ASP A 99 -18.13 -20.55 -10.48
C ASP A 99 -17.66 -20.79 -9.05
N VAL A 100 -17.79 -19.76 -8.19
CA VAL A 100 -17.38 -19.81 -6.78
C VAL A 100 -18.57 -20.14 -5.90
N GLU A 101 -18.50 -21.27 -5.21
CA GLU A 101 -19.52 -21.70 -4.25
C GLU A 101 -19.32 -21.03 -2.88
N ILE A 102 -20.41 -20.51 -2.30
CA ILE A 102 -20.38 -19.79 -1.03
C ILE A 102 -20.88 -20.67 0.12
N TYR A 103 -19.97 -21.03 1.02
CA TYR A 103 -20.26 -21.85 2.19
C TYR A 103 -20.57 -21.01 3.44
N GLY A 104 -21.48 -21.52 4.27
CA GLY A 104 -21.83 -20.94 5.56
C GLY A 104 -20.82 -21.24 6.67
N PRO A 105 -20.95 -20.60 7.84
CA PRO A 105 -20.00 -20.78 8.93
C PRO A 105 -19.93 -22.20 9.49
N SER A 106 -21.03 -22.97 9.48
CA SER A 106 -21.05 -24.35 10.00
C SER A 106 -20.17 -25.31 9.21
N ALA A 107 -20.00 -25.12 7.91
CA ALA A 107 -19.16 -25.97 7.05
C ALA A 107 -17.73 -25.44 6.89
N ARG A 108 -17.42 -24.27 7.47
CA ARG A 108 -16.22 -23.49 7.15
C ARG A 108 -14.92 -24.25 7.43
N GLU A 109 -14.83 -24.94 8.56
CA GLU A 109 -13.61 -25.66 8.95
C GLU A 109 -13.39 -26.90 8.07
N ASP A 110 -14.42 -27.74 7.91
CA ASP A 110 -14.33 -28.99 7.13
C ASP A 110 -14.01 -28.71 5.65
N VAL A 111 -14.68 -27.70 5.07
CA VAL A 111 -14.46 -27.30 3.67
C VAL A 111 -13.07 -26.68 3.50
N LEU A 112 -12.62 -25.82 4.41
CA LEU A 112 -11.28 -25.25 4.31
C LEU A 112 -10.19 -26.32 4.49
N SER A 113 -10.39 -27.30 5.38
CA SER A 113 -9.49 -28.45 5.50
C SER A 113 -9.41 -29.23 4.18
N SER A 114 -10.56 -29.50 3.56
CA SER A 114 -10.62 -30.21 2.26
C SER A 114 -9.93 -29.41 1.15
N VAL A 115 -10.10 -28.09 1.14
CA VAL A 115 -9.39 -27.19 0.22
C VAL A 115 -7.88 -27.25 0.43
N ILE A 116 -7.39 -27.30 1.66
CA ILE A 116 -5.95 -27.41 1.95
C ILE A 116 -5.41 -28.76 1.49
N ASP A 117 -6.17 -29.84 1.65
CA ASP A 117 -5.78 -31.17 1.17
C ASP A 117 -5.70 -31.23 -0.36
N GLU A 118 -6.63 -30.59 -1.07
CA GLU A 118 -6.65 -30.50 -2.54
C GLU A 118 -5.62 -29.50 -3.08
N PHE A 119 -5.39 -28.40 -2.36
CA PHE A 119 -4.52 -27.28 -2.72
C PHE A 119 -3.50 -26.98 -1.60
N PRO A 120 -2.44 -27.78 -1.42
CA PRO A 120 -1.50 -27.63 -0.30
C PRO A 120 -0.78 -26.28 -0.23
N ASP A 121 -0.60 -25.60 -1.37
CA ASP A 121 0.05 -24.29 -1.48
C ASP A 121 -0.96 -23.12 -1.49
N VAL A 122 -2.20 -23.34 -1.03
CA VAL A 122 -3.25 -22.31 -1.05
C VAL A 122 -2.94 -21.16 -0.11
N VAL A 123 -3.14 -19.94 -0.61
CA VAL A 123 -3.12 -18.73 0.22
C VAL A 123 -4.52 -18.16 0.31
N VAL A 124 -4.99 -17.92 1.53
CA VAL A 124 -6.29 -17.28 1.77
C VAL A 124 -6.15 -15.76 1.69
N VAL A 125 -7.03 -15.08 0.98
CA VAL A 125 -7.16 -13.62 1.02
C VAL A 125 -8.48 -13.24 1.68
N ASP A 126 -8.41 -12.44 2.74
CA ASP A 126 -9.56 -12.07 3.56
C ASP A 126 -9.92 -10.59 3.37
N TYR A 127 -11.06 -10.36 2.71
CA TYR A 127 -11.78 -9.09 2.63
C TYR A 127 -13.23 -9.26 3.08
N THR A 128 -13.41 -9.65 4.34
CA THR A 128 -14.71 -9.90 4.97
C THR A 128 -15.23 -8.66 5.72
N ALA A 129 -15.53 -8.79 7.01
CA ALA A 129 -16.12 -7.74 7.84
C ALA A 129 -15.36 -7.62 9.17
N PRO A 130 -15.37 -6.44 9.83
CA PRO A 130 -14.67 -6.23 11.10
C PRO A 130 -14.94 -7.30 12.16
N ASN A 131 -16.19 -7.77 12.26
CA ASN A 131 -16.60 -8.76 13.25
C ASN A 131 -16.10 -10.19 12.95
N SER A 132 -15.59 -10.43 11.74
CA SER A 132 -15.08 -11.74 11.29
C SER A 132 -13.56 -11.85 11.37
N VAL A 133 -12.85 -10.73 11.53
CA VAL A 133 -11.38 -10.66 11.52
C VAL A 133 -10.74 -11.70 12.45
N ASN A 134 -11.10 -11.67 13.74
CA ASN A 134 -10.46 -12.53 14.74
C ASN A 134 -10.84 -14.00 14.57
N SER A 135 -12.11 -14.31 14.31
CA SER A 135 -12.57 -15.70 14.15
C SER A 135 -12.09 -16.35 12.84
N ASN A 136 -11.85 -15.56 11.79
CA ASN A 136 -11.22 -16.02 10.56
C ASN A 136 -9.74 -16.30 10.79
N ALA A 137 -9.01 -15.35 11.39
CA ALA A 137 -7.59 -15.51 11.68
C ALA A 137 -7.32 -16.70 12.61
N GLU A 138 -8.14 -16.91 13.64
CA GLU A 138 -8.07 -18.08 14.52
C GLU A 138 -8.19 -19.39 13.72
N LEU A 139 -9.14 -19.47 12.79
CA LEU A 139 -9.29 -20.65 11.94
C LEU A 139 -8.08 -20.85 11.02
N TYR A 140 -7.58 -19.78 10.39
CA TYR A 140 -6.43 -19.88 9.50
C TYR A 140 -5.18 -20.35 10.25
N CYS A 141 -4.97 -19.83 11.46
CA CYS A 141 -3.89 -20.23 12.35
C CYS A 141 -4.06 -21.68 12.83
N LYS A 142 -5.29 -22.10 13.17
CA LYS A 142 -5.61 -23.48 13.57
C LYS A 142 -5.28 -24.50 12.47
N LEU A 143 -5.59 -24.17 11.22
CA LEU A 143 -5.34 -25.03 10.07
C LEU A 143 -3.94 -24.83 9.44
N GLY A 144 -3.15 -23.87 9.93
CA GLY A 144 -1.82 -23.58 9.41
C GLY A 144 -1.79 -23.05 7.98
N VAL A 145 -2.90 -22.48 7.48
CA VAL A 145 -2.99 -21.97 6.12
C VAL A 145 -2.48 -20.52 6.05
N PRO A 146 -1.55 -20.20 5.13
CA PRO A 146 -1.08 -18.83 4.95
C PRO A 146 -2.21 -17.89 4.53
N PHE A 147 -2.20 -16.65 5.02
CA PHE A 147 -3.25 -15.71 4.66
C PHE A 147 -2.81 -14.25 4.50
N VAL A 148 -3.57 -13.51 3.70
CA VAL A 148 -3.47 -12.07 3.50
C VAL A 148 -4.74 -11.43 4.04
N MET A 149 -4.63 -10.62 5.09
CA MET A 149 -5.77 -9.94 5.71
C MET A 149 -5.80 -8.46 5.35
N GLY A 150 -6.74 -8.10 4.45
CA GLY A 150 -7.05 -6.72 4.07
C GLY A 150 -8.26 -6.14 4.83
N THR A 151 -9.02 -6.99 5.53
CA THR A 151 -10.15 -6.58 6.36
C THR A 151 -9.70 -5.69 7.52
N THR A 152 -10.27 -4.49 7.59
CA THR A 152 -10.03 -3.52 8.69
C THR A 152 -10.95 -3.78 9.88
N GLY A 153 -10.58 -3.31 11.07
CA GLY A 153 -11.38 -3.44 12.30
C GLY A 153 -11.06 -4.72 13.06
N GLY A 154 -11.99 -5.16 13.92
CA GLY A 154 -11.73 -6.27 14.86
C GLY A 154 -10.72 -5.90 15.96
N ASP A 155 -10.37 -6.89 16.78
CA ASP A 155 -9.30 -6.74 17.78
C ASP A 155 -7.95 -7.01 17.12
N GLN A 156 -7.25 -5.93 16.78
CA GLN A 156 -5.95 -6.00 16.12
C GLN A 156 -4.89 -6.64 17.01
N GLN A 157 -4.92 -6.40 18.33
CA GLN A 157 -3.91 -6.98 19.24
C GLN A 157 -4.06 -8.49 19.32
N LEU A 158 -5.29 -8.98 19.43
CA LEU A 158 -5.58 -10.40 19.39
C LEU A 158 -5.19 -11.02 18.04
N LEU A 159 -5.49 -10.33 16.92
CA LEU A 159 -5.10 -10.78 15.58
C LEU A 159 -3.58 -11.00 15.46
N TYR A 160 -2.77 -10.00 15.81
CA TYR A 160 -1.31 -10.11 15.76
C TYR A 160 -0.80 -11.22 16.68
N LYS A 161 -1.37 -11.32 17.89
CA LYS A 161 -1.00 -12.34 18.87
C LYS A 161 -1.29 -13.75 18.36
N SER A 162 -2.48 -14.00 17.81
CA SER A 162 -2.85 -15.33 17.27
C SER A 162 -1.92 -15.78 16.15
N VAL A 163 -1.52 -14.87 15.26
CA VAL A 163 -0.58 -15.18 14.17
C VAL A 163 0.83 -15.46 14.68
N GLN A 164 1.31 -14.66 15.64
CA GLN A 164 2.62 -14.86 16.26
C GLN A 164 2.69 -16.18 17.05
N ASP A 165 1.69 -16.44 17.88
CA ASP A 165 1.65 -17.63 18.75
C ASP A 165 1.51 -18.94 17.94
N SER A 166 0.88 -18.88 16.75
CA SER A 166 0.73 -20.03 15.85
C SER A 166 1.89 -20.20 14.86
N ASN A 167 2.82 -19.24 14.78
CA ASN A 167 3.88 -19.19 13.78
C ASN A 167 3.36 -19.33 12.34
N ASN A 168 2.16 -18.79 12.07
CA ASN A 168 1.53 -18.87 10.75
C ASN A 168 2.06 -17.78 9.82
N TYR A 169 2.15 -18.07 8.53
CA TYR A 169 2.52 -17.05 7.53
C TYR A 169 1.33 -16.12 7.28
N ALA A 170 1.48 -14.83 7.59
CA ALA A 170 0.44 -13.86 7.29
C ALA A 170 0.97 -12.50 6.81
N LEU A 171 0.26 -11.89 5.87
CA LEU A 171 0.38 -10.47 5.55
C LEU A 171 -0.86 -9.75 6.06
N ILE A 172 -0.68 -8.87 7.04
CA ILE A 172 -1.77 -8.10 7.64
C ILE A 172 -1.52 -6.64 7.30
N SER A 173 -2.44 -6.02 6.56
CA SER A 173 -2.36 -4.60 6.27
C SER A 173 -3.75 -3.97 6.12
N PRO A 174 -4.09 -2.95 6.92
CA PRO A 174 -5.33 -2.21 6.77
C PRO A 174 -5.32 -1.27 5.53
N GLN A 175 -4.16 -1.11 4.87
CA GLN A 175 -4.01 -0.34 3.65
C GLN A 175 -3.21 -1.15 2.61
N MET A 176 -3.94 -1.72 1.65
CA MET A 176 -3.37 -2.59 0.60
C MET A 176 -2.98 -1.83 -0.68
N GLY A 177 -3.30 -0.53 -0.76
CA GLY A 177 -2.83 0.36 -1.81
C GLY A 177 -1.34 0.63 -1.68
N LYS A 178 -0.50 -0.30 -2.16
CA LYS A 178 0.95 -0.28 -1.96
C LYS A 178 1.64 1.03 -2.38
N GLN A 179 1.14 1.69 -3.42
CA GLN A 179 1.67 2.98 -3.87
C GLN A 179 1.38 4.10 -2.85
N VAL A 180 0.21 4.06 -2.21
CA VAL A 180 -0.16 5.00 -1.14
C VAL A 180 0.70 4.75 0.10
N VAL A 181 0.93 3.48 0.45
CA VAL A 181 1.83 3.12 1.57
C VAL A 181 3.27 3.57 1.30
N ALA A 182 3.78 3.36 0.08
CA ALA A 182 5.12 3.80 -0.30
C ALA A 182 5.26 5.33 -0.25
N PHE A 183 4.25 6.07 -0.71
CA PHE A 183 4.21 7.52 -0.59
C PHE A 183 4.25 7.98 0.87
N LEU A 184 3.44 7.37 1.73
CA LEU A 184 3.39 7.70 3.15
C LEU A 184 4.76 7.43 3.82
N ALA A 185 5.36 6.26 3.59
CA ALA A 185 6.68 5.93 4.13
C ALA A 185 7.78 6.91 3.65
N ALA A 186 7.70 7.37 2.40
CA ALA A 186 8.61 8.39 1.89
C ALA A 186 8.43 9.74 2.61
N MET A 187 7.18 10.16 2.84
CA MET A 187 6.87 11.38 3.59
C MET A 187 7.33 11.30 5.05
N GLU A 188 7.12 10.17 5.71
CA GLU A 188 7.61 9.92 7.08
C GLU A 188 9.14 10.03 7.15
N THR A 189 9.83 9.42 6.20
CA THR A 189 11.31 9.48 6.10
C THR A 189 11.80 10.92 5.91
N ILE A 190 11.15 11.70 5.04
CA ILE A 190 11.49 13.11 4.81
C ILE A 190 11.24 13.94 6.08
N ALA A 191 10.11 13.73 6.75
CA ALA A 191 9.74 14.42 7.97
C ALA A 191 10.68 14.11 9.14
N GLU A 192 11.21 12.89 9.21
CA GLU A 192 12.24 12.49 10.16
C GLU A 192 13.59 13.15 9.92
N GLN A 193 14.01 13.22 8.67
CA GLN A 193 15.35 13.73 8.31
C GLN A 193 15.43 15.26 8.32
N PHE A 194 14.33 15.96 8.03
CA PHE A 194 14.32 17.41 7.86
C PHE A 194 13.26 18.11 8.71
N PRO A 195 13.28 17.95 10.05
CA PRO A 195 12.29 18.56 10.92
C PRO A 195 12.29 20.09 10.77
N GLY A 196 11.10 20.68 10.71
CA GLY A 196 10.96 22.14 10.53
C GLY A 196 11.32 22.69 9.15
N ALA A 197 11.62 21.86 8.13
CA ALA A 197 11.97 22.33 6.79
C ALA A 197 10.89 23.18 6.11
N PHE A 198 9.63 23.04 6.53
CA PHE A 198 8.47 23.81 6.09
C PHE A 198 7.95 24.76 7.18
N SER A 199 8.79 25.15 8.15
CA SER A 199 8.42 26.14 9.16
C SER A 199 7.97 27.46 8.52
N GLY A 200 6.82 27.96 8.96
CA GLY A 200 6.20 29.17 8.41
C GLY A 200 5.31 28.94 7.19
N TYR A 201 5.22 27.70 6.69
CA TYR A 201 4.25 27.34 5.66
C TYR A 201 2.89 27.01 6.29
N ARG A 202 1.82 27.26 5.53
CA ARG A 202 0.45 26.86 5.86
C ARG A 202 0.07 25.65 5.02
N LEU A 203 -0.46 24.61 5.66
CA LEU A 203 -0.95 23.41 4.97
C LEU A 203 -2.46 23.51 4.74
N GLU A 204 -2.91 23.20 3.53
CA GLU A 204 -4.31 22.99 3.19
C GLU A 204 -4.45 21.57 2.62
N VAL A 205 -5.44 20.82 3.12
CA VAL A 205 -5.69 19.44 2.71
C VAL A 205 -7.12 19.32 2.21
N LEU A 206 -7.24 18.85 0.98
CA LEU A 206 -8.51 18.57 0.32
C LEU A 206 -8.63 17.07 0.14
N GLU A 207 -9.71 16.49 0.66
CA GLU A 207 -9.99 15.07 0.52
C GLU A 207 -11.37 14.88 -0.09
N SER A 208 -11.45 14.14 -1.20
CA SER A 208 -12.72 13.74 -1.79
C SER A 208 -13.12 12.37 -1.27
N HIS A 209 -14.27 12.27 -0.62
CA HIS A 209 -14.81 11.00 -0.12
C HIS A 209 -16.03 10.55 -0.93
N GLN A 210 -16.20 9.23 -1.03
CA GLN A 210 -17.49 8.64 -1.40
C GLN A 210 -18.50 8.95 -0.28
N ALA A 211 -19.76 9.21 -0.63
CA ALA A 211 -20.80 9.64 0.31
C ALA A 211 -20.88 8.72 1.55
N GLY A 212 -20.79 9.30 2.76
CA GLY A 212 -21.05 8.61 4.04
C GLY A 212 -19.88 8.51 5.02
N LYS A 213 -18.67 8.99 4.67
CA LYS A 213 -17.57 9.15 5.65
C LYS A 213 -17.49 10.59 6.12
N LEU A 214 -17.79 10.82 7.40
CA LEU A 214 -17.69 12.13 8.05
C LEU A 214 -16.25 12.47 8.49
N ASP A 215 -15.42 11.45 8.73
CA ASP A 215 -14.06 11.61 9.25
C ASP A 215 -12.99 11.55 8.17
N THR A 216 -11.98 12.42 8.27
CA THR A 216 -10.74 12.40 7.47
C THR A 216 -10.10 11.03 7.48
N SER A 217 -9.62 10.54 6.33
CA SER A 217 -9.06 9.18 6.27
C SER A 217 -7.84 9.02 7.18
N GLY A 218 -7.63 7.80 7.68
CA GLY A 218 -6.43 7.47 8.46
C GLY A 218 -5.13 7.78 7.72
N THR A 219 -5.13 7.59 6.39
CA THR A 219 -3.99 7.94 5.53
C THR A 219 -3.78 9.44 5.46
N ALA A 220 -4.83 10.25 5.27
CA ALA A 220 -4.70 11.71 5.25
C ALA A 220 -4.18 12.25 6.60
N LYS A 221 -4.67 11.71 7.73
CA LYS A 221 -4.15 12.06 9.06
C LYS A 221 -2.66 11.74 9.21
N ALA A 222 -2.20 10.60 8.69
CA ALA A 222 -0.78 10.23 8.73
C ALA A 222 0.09 11.19 7.89
N VAL A 223 -0.39 11.60 6.71
CA VAL A 223 0.30 12.58 5.87
C VAL A 223 0.34 13.96 6.54
N ILE A 224 -0.75 14.40 7.16
CA ILE A 224 -0.81 15.66 7.92
C ILE A 224 0.24 15.66 9.04
N ALA A 225 0.32 14.58 9.83
CA ALA A 225 1.30 14.44 10.90
C ALA A 225 2.75 14.56 10.38
N CYS A 226 3.04 14.06 9.18
CA CYS A 226 4.34 14.26 8.54
C CYS A 226 4.63 15.75 8.28
N PHE A 227 3.65 16.50 7.76
CA PHE A 227 3.81 17.93 7.50
C PHE A 227 3.90 18.77 8.78
N GLU A 228 3.21 18.40 9.84
CA GLU A 228 3.37 19.04 11.15
C GLU A 228 4.79 18.87 11.69
N LYS A 229 5.36 17.67 11.56
CA LYS A 229 6.76 17.40 11.92
C LYS A 229 7.76 18.18 11.03
N LEU A 230 7.38 18.41 9.77
CA LEU A 230 8.09 19.31 8.88
C LEU A 230 7.91 20.80 9.25
N GLY A 231 7.09 21.14 10.26
CA GLY A 231 6.92 22.51 10.77
C GLY A 231 5.81 23.31 10.09
N ALA A 232 5.01 22.70 9.22
CA ALA A 232 3.86 23.37 8.64
C ALA A 232 2.75 23.51 9.68
N VAL A 233 2.03 24.64 9.66
CA VAL A 233 0.86 24.84 10.51
C VAL A 233 -0.36 24.27 9.81
N PHE A 234 -1.01 23.29 10.45
CA PHE A 234 -2.28 22.75 10.02
C PHE A 234 -3.41 23.18 10.96
N ASP A 235 -4.53 23.57 10.37
CA ASP A 235 -5.76 23.94 11.06
C ASP A 235 -6.79 22.84 10.79
N MET A 236 -7.01 21.97 11.78
CA MET A 236 -7.87 20.78 11.63
C MET A 236 -9.31 21.13 11.26
N ASP A 237 -9.76 22.36 11.55
CA ASP A 237 -11.10 22.86 11.20
C ASP A 237 -11.28 23.14 9.70
N ARG A 238 -10.24 22.97 8.88
CA ARG A 238 -10.23 23.30 7.44
C ARG A 238 -10.08 22.10 6.51
N VAL A 239 -10.28 20.87 6.98
CA VAL A 239 -10.40 19.73 6.06
C VAL A 239 -11.69 19.92 5.26
N ASN A 240 -11.57 20.38 4.02
CA ASN A 240 -12.71 20.51 3.11
C ASN A 240 -12.97 19.14 2.47
N SER A 241 -13.93 18.42 3.06
CA SER A 241 -14.48 17.20 2.47
C SER A 241 -15.37 17.58 1.29
N SER A 242 -14.97 17.22 0.07
CA SER A 242 -15.82 17.39 -1.12
C SER A 242 -16.40 16.03 -1.54
N CYS A 243 -17.69 15.98 -1.86
CA CYS A 243 -18.28 14.79 -2.50
C CYS A 243 -17.88 14.78 -3.97
N ALA A 244 -17.32 13.65 -4.43
CA ALA A 244 -17.09 13.36 -5.85
C ALA A 244 -18.28 12.59 -6.43
#